data_AF-B1MI48-F1
#
_entry.id   AF-B1MI48-F1
#
_cell.length_a   1.000
_cell.length_b   1.000
_cell.length_c   1.000
_cell.angle_alpha   90.00
_cell.angle_beta   90.00
_cell.angle_gamma   90.00
#
_symmetry.space_group_name_H-M   'P 1'
#
loop_
_entity.id
_entity.type
_entity.pdbx_description
1 polymer ?
#
loop_
_entity_poly.entity_id
_entity_poly.type
_entity_poly.pdbx_seq_one_letter_code
_entity_poly.pdbx_strand_id
1 'polypeptide(L)'
;MDARKAIREVIESIGAEGQTETIVYTQAQVADIVASILPDALKSRGHVVIALPEVETYESGRQYVRVPITAQPWSDGAVRISPHGDQVAIRNVPDKLPVQDAPALASALMAAHTLWRRDTRKRRYRRPDLHVWQNESQHVGGTTISTA
;
A
#
# COMPACT_ATOMS: atom_id res chain seq x y z
N MET A 1 -37.27 43.62 -29.96
CA MET A 1 -36.50 42.36 -29.85
C MET A 1 -36.92 41.68 -28.55
N ASP A 2 -37.32 40.41 -28.61
CA ASP A 2 -37.83 39.68 -27.45
C ASP A 2 -36.66 38.99 -26.73
N ALA A 3 -36.26 39.52 -25.58
CA ALA A 3 -35.08 39.09 -24.82
C ALA A 3 -35.15 37.61 -24.42
N ARG A 4 -36.34 37.05 -24.24
CA ARG A 4 -36.52 35.62 -23.92
C ARG A 4 -36.19 34.70 -25.08
N LYS A 5 -36.33 35.19 -26.33
CA LYS A 5 -35.94 34.44 -27.52
C LYS A 5 -34.42 34.40 -27.64
N ALA A 6 -33.77 35.54 -27.43
CA ALA A 6 -32.31 35.65 -27.47
C ALA A 6 -31.62 34.78 -26.39
N ILE A 7 -32.14 34.77 -25.16
CA ILE A 7 -31.58 33.94 -24.08
C ILE A 7 -31.70 32.44 -24.40
N ARG A 8 -32.79 32.02 -25.03
CA ARG A 8 -33.01 30.62 -25.41
C ARG A 8 -32.06 30.17 -26.50
N GLU A 9 -31.88 30.98 -27.54
CA GLU A 9 -30.95 30.68 -28.65
C GLU A 9 -29.51 30.58 -28.14
N VAL A 10 -29.10 31.41 -27.17
CA VAL A 10 -27.77 31.33 -26.55
C VAL A 10 -27.60 30.06 -25.71
N ILE A 11 -28.61 29.64 -24.94
CA ILE A 11 -28.54 28.39 -24.16
C ILE A 11 -28.49 27.17 -25.09
N GLU A 12 -29.25 27.19 -26.18
CA GLU A 12 -29.23 26.12 -27.18
C GLU A 12 -27.90 26.06 -27.95
N SER A 13 -27.26 27.20 -28.25
CA SER A 13 -25.94 27.22 -28.91
C SER A 13 -24.81 26.72 -28.00
N ILE A 14 -24.90 26.97 -26.69
CA ILE A 14 -23.94 26.46 -25.70
C ILE A 14 -23.99 24.92 -25.61
N GLY A 15 -25.16 24.32 -25.84
CA GLY A 15 -25.33 22.86 -25.85
C GLY A 15 -25.08 22.17 -27.20
N ALA A 16 -25.11 22.90 -28.32
CA ALA A 16 -25.08 22.32 -29.66
C ALA A 16 -23.69 22.32 -30.34
N GLU A 17 -22.75 23.17 -29.91
CA GLU A 17 -21.45 23.36 -30.58
C GLU A 17 -20.24 22.81 -29.81
N GLY A 18 -20.44 22.22 -28.64
CA GLY A 18 -19.40 21.49 -27.93
C GLY A 18 -19.39 20.04 -28.36
N GLN A 19 -18.54 19.65 -29.31
CA GLN A 19 -18.25 18.24 -29.54
C GLN A 19 -17.73 17.63 -28.23
N THR A 20 -18.59 16.95 -27.47
CA THR A 20 -18.19 16.21 -26.28
C THR A 20 -17.52 14.93 -26.75
N GLU A 21 -16.21 15.01 -27.02
CA GLU A 21 -15.39 13.85 -27.32
C GLU A 21 -15.25 13.01 -26.05
N THR A 22 -15.83 11.83 -26.04
CA THR A 22 -15.70 10.89 -24.92
C THR A 22 -14.43 10.09 -25.13
N ILE A 23 -13.37 10.46 -24.41
CA ILE A 23 -12.11 9.72 -24.42
C ILE A 23 -12.17 8.61 -23.37
N VAL A 24 -12.05 7.35 -23.81
CA VAL A 24 -12.02 6.19 -22.91
C VAL A 24 -10.58 5.86 -22.57
N TYR A 25 -10.24 5.96 -21.28
CA TYR A 25 -8.94 5.57 -20.74
C TYR A 25 -9.02 4.19 -20.09
N THR A 26 -7.95 3.41 -20.26
CA THR A 26 -7.73 2.21 -19.45
C THR A 26 -7.32 2.59 -18.02
N GLN A 27 -7.52 1.68 -17.07
CA GLN A 27 -7.09 1.90 -15.69
C GLN A 27 -5.60 2.19 -15.56
N ALA A 28 -4.75 1.55 -16.38
CA ALA A 28 -3.32 1.81 -16.41
C ALA A 28 -3.01 3.24 -16.86
N GLN A 29 -3.65 3.71 -17.92
CA GLN A 29 -3.49 5.08 -18.41
C GLN A 29 -3.93 6.12 -17.36
N VAL A 30 -5.05 5.88 -16.67
CA VAL A 30 -5.48 6.75 -15.57
C VAL A 30 -4.44 6.74 -14.44
N ALA A 31 -3.91 5.56 -14.08
CA ALA A 31 -2.88 5.45 -13.05
C ALA A 31 -1.60 6.20 -13.41
N ASP A 32 -1.16 6.13 -14.66
CA ASP A 32 0.03 6.84 -15.15
C ASP A 32 -0.18 8.37 -15.13
N ILE A 33 -1.36 8.83 -15.56
CA ILE A 33 -1.73 10.25 -15.48
C ILE A 33 -1.70 10.71 -14.02
N VAL A 34 -2.36 9.99 -13.12
CA VAL A 34 -2.37 10.31 -11.69
C VAL A 34 -0.95 10.29 -11.12
N ALA A 35 -0.15 9.28 -11.44
CA ALA A 35 1.23 9.16 -10.98
C ALA A 35 2.12 10.32 -11.48
N SER A 36 1.82 10.89 -12.65
CA SER A 36 2.55 12.04 -13.20
C SER A 36 2.22 13.37 -12.50
N ILE A 37 0.98 13.57 -12.04
CA ILE A 37 0.54 14.86 -11.46
C ILE A 37 0.56 14.88 -9.92
N LEU A 38 0.30 13.73 -9.30
CA LEU A 38 0.08 13.62 -7.86
C LEU A 38 1.30 14.04 -7.03
N PRO A 39 2.54 13.62 -7.36
CA PRO A 39 3.71 13.99 -6.56
C PRO A 39 3.89 15.51 -6.45
N ASP A 40 3.70 16.24 -7.55
CA ASP A 40 3.89 17.69 -7.55
C ASP A 40 2.70 18.42 -6.89
N ALA A 41 1.48 17.92 -7.08
CA ALA A 41 0.31 18.39 -6.35
C ALA A 41 0.47 18.22 -4.83
N LEU A 42 1.08 17.13 -4.36
CA LEU A 42 1.38 16.93 -2.93
C LEU A 42 2.47 17.88 -2.43
N LYS A 43 3.56 18.04 -3.18
CA LYS A 43 4.65 18.97 -2.83
C LYS A 43 4.15 20.41 -2.68
N SER A 44 3.30 20.88 -3.61
CA SER A 44 2.72 22.24 -3.54
C SER A 44 1.88 22.49 -2.28
N ARG A 45 1.35 21.42 -1.66
CA ARG A 45 0.60 21.48 -0.40
C ARG A 45 1.47 21.23 0.84
N GLY A 46 2.80 21.28 0.70
CA GLY A 46 3.75 21.06 1.80
C GLY A 46 3.92 19.59 2.22
N HIS A 47 3.52 18.64 1.39
CA HIS A 47 3.73 17.22 1.67
C HIS A 47 5.07 16.75 1.08
N VAL A 48 5.77 15.87 1.79
CA VAL A 48 7.00 15.26 1.30
C VAL A 48 6.68 13.85 0.78
N VAL A 49 6.99 13.60 -0.50
CA VAL A 49 6.84 12.28 -1.13
C VAL A 49 8.20 11.60 -1.12
N ILE A 50 8.30 10.46 -0.44
CA ILE A 50 9.54 9.69 -0.29
C ILE A 50 9.26 8.25 -0.68
N ALA A 51 10.09 7.71 -1.57
CA ALA A 51 10.11 6.28 -1.83
C ALA A 51 10.62 5.55 -0.57
N LEU A 52 9.86 4.56 -0.11
CA LEU A 52 10.28 3.81 1.06
C LEU A 52 11.58 3.05 0.75
N PRO A 53 12.59 3.14 1.62
CA PRO A 53 13.83 2.39 1.45
C PRO A 53 13.57 0.88 1.48
N GLU A 54 14.44 0.14 0.82
CA GLU A 54 14.38 -1.31 0.80
C GLU A 54 14.67 -1.90 2.19
N VAL A 55 14.02 -3.03 2.49
CA VAL A 55 14.32 -3.80 3.70
C VAL A 55 15.37 -4.84 3.34
N GLU A 56 16.56 -4.69 3.91
CA GLU A 56 17.64 -5.64 3.78
C GLU A 56 17.50 -6.77 4.81
N THR A 57 18.07 -7.93 4.49
CA THR A 57 18.09 -9.10 5.37
C THR A 57 19.53 -9.54 5.59
N TYR A 58 19.98 -9.60 6.85
CA TYR A 58 21.26 -10.18 7.21
C TYR A 58 21.28 -11.69 6.94
N GLU A 59 22.47 -12.27 6.81
CA GLU A 59 22.66 -13.73 6.74
C GLU A 59 22.02 -14.48 7.92
N SER A 60 21.94 -13.83 9.08
CA SER A 60 21.25 -14.35 10.28
C SER A 60 19.71 -14.35 10.18
N GLY A 61 19.13 -13.93 9.05
CA GLY A 61 17.68 -13.79 8.84
C GLY A 61 17.07 -12.54 9.51
N ARG A 62 17.88 -11.71 10.18
CA ARG A 62 17.42 -10.46 10.79
C ARG A 62 17.23 -9.39 9.73
N GLN A 63 16.12 -8.68 9.76
CA GLN A 63 15.81 -7.64 8.78
C GLN A 63 16.18 -6.26 9.32
N TYR A 64 16.59 -5.36 8.43
CA TYR A 64 16.90 -3.98 8.78
C TYR A 64 16.70 -3.04 7.61
N VAL A 65 16.59 -1.76 7.92
CA VAL A 65 16.51 -0.69 6.94
C VAL A 65 17.59 0.32 7.28
N ARG A 66 18.42 0.68 6.31
CA ARG A 66 19.48 1.68 6.51
C ARG A 66 18.90 3.09 6.59
N VAL A 67 19.52 3.90 7.42
CA VAL A 67 19.21 5.32 7.59
C VAL A 67 20.52 6.08 7.38
N PRO A 68 20.72 6.72 6.21
CA PRO A 68 21.88 7.58 6.03
C PRO A 68 21.77 8.78 6.99
N ILE A 69 22.86 9.10 7.68
CA ILE A 69 22.90 10.19 8.67
C ILE A 69 23.98 11.18 8.25
N THR A 70 23.58 12.41 7.96
CA THR A 70 24.52 13.45 7.48
C THR A 70 25.55 13.83 8.55
N ALA A 71 25.19 13.76 9.84
CA ALA A 71 26.11 14.00 10.94
C ALA A 71 27.13 12.87 11.18
N GLN A 72 26.93 11.69 10.60
CA GLN A 72 27.81 10.52 10.76
C GLN A 72 28.04 9.81 9.42
N PRO A 73 28.70 10.46 8.44
CA PRO A 73 28.85 9.90 7.09
C PRO A 73 29.69 8.61 7.04
N TRP A 74 30.45 8.30 8.10
CA TRP A 74 31.23 7.06 8.22
C TRP A 74 30.42 5.88 8.79
N SER A 75 29.17 6.09 9.24
CA SER A 75 28.34 5.03 9.81
C SER A 75 26.87 5.27 9.55
N ASP A 76 26.22 4.32 8.89
CA ASP A 76 24.78 4.35 8.71
C ASP A 76 24.05 4.04 10.03
N GLY A 77 22.98 4.80 10.27
CA GLY A 77 21.93 4.39 11.19
C GLY A 77 21.17 3.20 10.64
N ALA A 78 20.46 2.48 11.51
CA ALA A 78 19.61 1.38 11.09
C ALA A 78 18.36 1.26 11.94
N VAL A 79 17.25 0.97 11.28
CA VAL A 79 16.04 0.44 11.91
C VAL A 79 16.07 -1.07 11.77
N ARG A 80 16.33 -1.79 12.86
CA ARG A 80 16.36 -3.26 12.88
C ARG A 80 15.00 -3.79 13.26
N ILE A 81 14.55 -4.80 12.53
CA ILE A 81 13.28 -5.49 12.77
C ILE A 81 13.60 -6.78 13.51
N SER A 82 12.87 -7.03 14.60
CA SER A 82 12.97 -8.28 15.35
C SER A 82 12.68 -9.50 14.46
N PRO A 83 13.21 -10.70 14.77
CA PRO A 83 12.91 -11.91 14.00
C PRO A 83 11.41 -12.25 13.93
N HIS A 84 10.63 -11.83 14.92
CA HIS A 84 9.18 -12.03 14.95
C HIS A 84 8.38 -10.98 14.16
N GLY A 85 9.05 -9.89 13.76
CA GLY A 85 8.49 -8.81 12.96
C GLY A 85 7.63 -7.82 13.73
N ASP A 86 7.53 -7.93 15.06
CA ASP A 86 6.62 -7.15 15.91
C ASP A 86 7.28 -5.94 16.58
N GLN A 87 8.60 -5.95 16.71
CA GLN A 87 9.38 -4.88 17.32
C GLN A 87 10.44 -4.31 16.38
N VAL A 88 10.72 -3.01 16.56
CA VAL A 88 11.80 -2.28 15.88
C VAL A 88 12.79 -1.73 16.90
N ALA A 89 14.07 -1.73 16.54
CA ALA A 89 15.14 -1.11 17.31
C ALA A 89 15.90 -0.12 16.44
N ILE A 90 16.05 1.11 16.91
CA ILE A 90 16.85 2.15 16.26
C ILE A 90 18.29 2.00 16.75
N ARG A 91 19.24 1.86 15.83
CA ARG A 91 20.67 1.65 16.12
C ARG A 91 21.52 2.64 15.36
N ASN A 92 22.61 3.09 15.98
CA ASN A 92 23.58 4.01 15.40
C ASN A 92 22.97 5.33 14.90
N VAL A 93 21.80 5.71 15.44
CA VAL A 93 21.19 7.01 15.24
C VAL A 93 21.54 7.87 16.46
N PRO A 94 22.02 9.11 16.29
CA PRO A 94 22.38 9.95 17.41
C PRO A 94 21.13 10.38 18.18
N ASP A 95 21.27 10.55 19.50
CA ASP A 95 20.19 11.05 20.36
C ASP A 95 19.64 12.40 19.88
N LYS A 96 20.52 13.20 19.26
CA LYS A 96 20.17 14.45 18.56
C LYS A 96 20.33 14.24 17.07
N LEU A 97 19.22 13.90 16.39
CA LEU A 97 19.18 13.77 14.94
C LEU A 97 19.05 15.16 14.31
N PRO A 98 19.91 15.52 13.33
CA PRO A 98 19.70 16.71 12.54
C PRO A 98 18.35 16.69 11.83
N VAL A 99 17.66 17.82 11.80
CA VAL A 99 16.27 17.89 11.27
C VAL A 99 16.20 17.44 9.81
N GLN A 100 17.25 17.67 9.02
CA GLN A 100 17.32 17.21 7.64
C GLN A 100 17.34 15.67 7.47
N ASP A 101 17.78 14.93 8.49
CA ASP A 101 17.84 13.46 8.46
C ASP A 101 16.53 12.83 8.98
N ALA A 102 15.64 13.62 9.59
CA ALA A 102 14.38 13.13 10.13
C ALA A 102 13.50 12.39 9.09
N PRO A 103 13.38 12.86 7.83
CA PRO A 103 12.62 12.13 6.82
C PRO A 103 13.22 10.77 6.47
N ALA A 104 14.54 10.62 6.51
CA ALA A 104 15.22 9.34 6.25
C ALA A 104 14.94 8.32 7.36
N LEU A 105 15.01 8.74 8.63
CA LEU A 105 14.63 7.88 9.75
C LEU A 105 13.14 7.52 9.72
N ALA A 106 12.28 8.50 9.44
CA ALA A 106 10.84 8.29 9.35
C ALA A 106 10.47 7.30 8.23
N SER A 107 11.06 7.44 7.04
CA SER A 107 10.81 6.53 5.92
C SER A 107 11.28 5.11 6.23
N ALA A 108 12.40 4.95 6.95
CA ALA A 108 12.87 3.63 7.38
C ALA A 108 11.93 2.96 8.40
N LEU A 109 11.40 3.72 9.36
CA LEU A 109 10.37 3.22 10.30
C LEU A 109 9.09 2.83 9.55
N MET A 110 8.68 3.64 8.57
CA MET A 110 7.52 3.34 7.73
C MET A 110 7.74 2.09 6.87
N ALA A 111 8.94 1.89 6.31
CA ALA A 111 9.29 0.68 5.59
C ALA A 111 9.15 -0.57 6.49
N ALA A 112 9.71 -0.52 7.70
CA ALA A 112 9.56 -1.59 8.69
C ALA A 112 8.09 -1.87 9.04
N HIS A 113 7.27 -0.83 9.23
CA HIS A 113 5.84 -0.96 9.49
C HIS A 113 5.06 -1.60 8.33
N THR A 114 5.37 -1.23 7.09
CA THR A 114 4.70 -1.82 5.92
C THR A 114 4.99 -3.31 5.79
N LEU A 115 6.21 -3.75 6.15
CA LEU A 115 6.57 -5.15 6.21
C LEU A 115 5.74 -5.91 7.25
N TRP A 116 5.66 -5.39 8.49
CA TRP A 116 4.81 -5.97 9.54
C TRP A 116 3.34 -6.07 9.12
N ARG A 117 2.80 -5.03 8.47
CA ARG A 117 1.42 -5.06 7.95
C ARG A 117 1.21 -6.12 6.87
N ARG A 118 2.21 -6.38 6.02
CA ARG A 118 2.12 -7.44 5.00
C ARG A 118 2.08 -8.82 5.65
N ASP A 119 2.94 -9.06 6.63
CA ASP A 119 3.01 -10.37 7.30
C ASP A 119 1.78 -10.68 8.15
N THR A 120 1.26 -9.69 8.88
CA THR A 120 0.01 -9.84 9.65
C THR A 120 -1.19 -10.15 8.75
N ARG A 121 -1.28 -9.53 7.57
CA ARG A 121 -2.32 -9.86 6.58
C ARG A 121 -2.17 -11.29 6.03
N LYS A 122 -0.96 -11.72 5.69
CA LYS A 122 -0.69 -13.10 5.25
C LYS A 122 -1.10 -14.13 6.32
N ARG A 123 -0.77 -13.86 7.59
CA ARG A 123 -1.17 -14.73 8.72
C ARG A 123 -2.69 -14.83 8.89
N ARG A 124 -3.41 -13.73 8.68
CA ARG A 124 -4.90 -13.74 8.71
C ARG A 124 -5.48 -14.56 7.56
N TYR A 125 -4.92 -14.46 6.36
CA TYR A 125 -5.40 -15.22 5.21
C TYR A 125 -5.10 -16.73 5.30
N ARG A 126 -4.06 -17.12 6.05
CA ARG A 126 -3.70 -18.54 6.29
C ARG A 126 -4.55 -19.23 7.38
N ARG A 127 -5.56 -18.57 7.95
CA ARG A 127 -6.55 -19.19 8.85
C ARG A 127 -7.98 -19.10 8.29
N PRO A 128 -8.35 -19.94 7.31
CA PRO A 128 -9.70 -20.44 7.16
C PRO A 128 -9.75 -21.88 7.71
N ASP A 129 -10.55 -22.13 8.74
CA ASP A 129 -10.91 -23.46 9.28
C ASP A 129 -10.07 -24.00 10.43
N LEU A 130 -10.44 -23.57 11.64
CA LEU A 130 -10.47 -24.44 12.81
C LEU A 130 -11.82 -24.22 13.48
N HIS A 131 -12.64 -25.27 13.43
CA HIS A 131 -14.02 -25.47 13.90
C HIS A 131 -15.11 -25.37 12.83
N VAL A 132 -16.04 -26.35 12.89
CA VAL A 132 -17.28 -26.58 12.11
C VAL A 132 -17.06 -27.62 10.98
N TRP A 133 -17.41 -28.92 11.02
CA TRP A 133 -18.26 -29.78 11.87
C TRP A 133 -17.62 -31.18 12.01
N GLN A 134 -17.58 -31.72 13.23
CA GLN A 134 -17.78 -33.16 13.43
C GLN A 134 -19.28 -33.40 13.25
N ASN A 135 -19.70 -34.16 12.23
CA ASN A 135 -20.83 -35.07 12.39
C ASN A 135 -20.94 -36.10 11.26
N GLU A 136 -21.01 -37.35 11.71
CA GLU A 136 -21.76 -38.49 11.19
C GLU A 136 -22.06 -38.56 9.68
N SER A 137 -21.50 -39.58 9.04
CA SER A 137 -22.24 -40.34 8.03
C SER A 137 -21.90 -41.83 8.14
N GLN A 138 -22.97 -42.58 8.20
CA GLN A 138 -23.13 -43.95 8.65
C GLN A 138 -22.46 -45.00 7.74
N HIS A 139 -22.19 -46.13 8.37
CA HIS A 139 -21.81 -47.39 7.75
C HIS A 139 -22.89 -47.95 6.80
N VAL A 140 -22.40 -48.33 5.61
CA VAL A 140 -22.57 -49.63 4.93
C VAL A 140 -24.00 -50.10 4.64
N GLY A 141 -24.46 -49.80 3.42
CA GLY A 141 -25.42 -50.62 2.69
C GLY A 141 -24.68 -51.60 1.78
N GLY A 142 -24.74 -52.89 2.10
CA GLY A 142 -24.15 -53.97 1.30
C GLY A 142 -24.80 -55.30 1.66
N THR A 143 -25.97 -55.55 1.08
CA THR A 143 -26.70 -56.81 1.18
C THR A 143 -26.00 -57.89 0.35
N THR A 144 -25.46 -58.91 1.01
CA THR A 144 -25.09 -60.18 0.37
C THR A 144 -26.10 -61.24 0.75
N ILE A 145 -26.75 -61.81 -0.26
CA ILE A 145 -27.74 -62.88 -0.16
C ILE A 145 -26.98 -64.19 0.14
N SER A 146 -27.40 -64.92 1.18
CA SER A 146 -26.88 -66.25 1.50
C SER A 146 -27.98 -67.30 1.29
N THR A 147 -27.60 -68.35 0.56
CA THR A 147 -28.35 -69.54 0.17
C THR A 147 -28.85 -70.36 1.37
N ALA A 148 -30.08 -70.83 1.28
CA ALA A 148 -30.54 -72.15 1.70
C ALA A 148 -31.72 -72.58 0.82
#